data_AF-A0A423SRJ8-F1
#
_entry.id   AF-A0A423SRJ8-F1
#
_cell.length_a   1.000
_cell.length_b   1.000
_cell.length_c   1.000
_cell.angle_alpha   90.00
_cell.angle_beta   90.00
_cell.angle_gamma   90.00
#
_symmetry.space_group_name_H-M   'P 1'
#
loop_
_entity.id
_entity.type
_entity.pdbx_description
1 polymer ?
#
loop_
_entity_poly.entity_id
_entity_poly.type
_entity_poly.pdbx_seq_one_letter_code
_entity_poly.pdbx_strand_id
1 'polypeptide(L)'
;MANTFVGTRSYMSPERLNGDHYSVASDIWSLGLSLVEMAIGMYPIPPPDPATLQKIFGQKVEGVSPSPTSRSPRSAGLPGEPRPMAIFELLDYIVNEPPPRLPPGVFSPEFVDLVDRCLKKSPNERADLTTLQNHEWIKRAERENVDIAGWVCKTMDITPSTPTKPSAEGNS
;
A
#
# COMPACT_ATOMS: atom_id res chain seq x y z
N MET A 1 -21.20 21.52 9.18
CA MET A 1 -20.99 20.21 9.84
C MET A 1 -21.44 19.13 8.86
N ALA A 2 -20.51 18.36 8.30
CA ALA A 2 -20.87 17.28 7.39
C ALA A 2 -21.29 16.05 8.21
N ASN A 3 -22.60 15.80 8.27
CA ASN A 3 -23.22 14.58 8.79
C ASN A 3 -23.36 13.58 7.63
N THR A 4 -22.48 12.58 7.55
CA THR A 4 -22.78 11.20 7.09
C THR A 4 -21.55 10.32 7.29
N PHE A 5 -21.71 9.26 8.07
CA PHE A 5 -20.60 8.40 8.50
C PHE A 5 -20.35 7.19 7.58
N VAL A 6 -20.32 7.34 6.24
CA VAL A 6 -20.17 6.17 5.34
C VAL A 6 -19.16 6.45 4.21
N GLY A 7 -18.13 5.58 4.13
CA GLY A 7 -17.00 5.63 3.21
C GLY A 7 -15.76 4.94 3.82
N THR A 8 -14.83 4.44 3.00
CA THR A 8 -13.62 3.70 3.43
C THR A 8 -12.60 4.60 4.13
N ARG A 9 -12.93 5.07 5.34
CA ARG A 9 -12.10 5.95 6.21
C ARG A 9 -10.64 5.51 6.32
N SER A 10 -10.41 4.22 6.19
CA SER A 10 -9.11 3.56 6.22
C SER A 10 -8.07 4.14 5.24
N TYR A 11 -8.49 4.78 4.13
CA TYR A 11 -7.56 5.34 3.13
C TYR A 11 -7.43 6.85 3.20
N MET A 12 -8.13 7.51 4.14
CA MET A 12 -8.04 8.97 4.28
C MET A 12 -6.63 9.37 4.73
N SER A 13 -6.16 10.48 4.19
CA SER A 13 -4.90 11.08 4.58
C SER A 13 -4.97 11.71 5.97
N PRO A 14 -3.84 11.79 6.71
CA PRO A 14 -3.83 12.32 8.07
C PRO A 14 -4.30 13.78 8.16
N GLU A 15 -3.96 14.63 7.20
CA GLU A 15 -4.42 16.03 7.17
C GLU A 15 -5.94 16.13 7.05
N ARG A 16 -6.56 15.23 6.27
CA ARG A 16 -8.02 15.19 6.12
C ARG A 16 -8.71 14.72 7.40
N LEU A 17 -8.10 13.78 8.14
CA LEU A 17 -8.61 13.31 9.42
C LEU A 17 -8.53 14.38 10.52
N ASN A 18 -7.54 15.27 10.45
CA ASN A 18 -7.41 16.43 11.34
C ASN A 18 -8.36 17.59 10.97
N GLY A 19 -9.04 17.51 9.82
CA GLY A 19 -9.94 18.55 9.34
C GLY A 19 -9.25 19.67 8.55
N ASP A 20 -7.99 19.47 8.14
CA ASP A 20 -7.26 20.41 7.29
C ASP A 20 -7.78 20.38 5.84
N HIS A 21 -7.34 21.35 5.04
CA HIS A 21 -7.63 21.39 3.60
C HIS A 21 -6.99 20.21 2.87
N TYR A 22 -7.84 19.29 2.39
CA TYR A 22 -7.41 18.22 1.50
C TYR A 22 -7.18 18.75 0.08
N SER A 23 -6.24 18.12 -0.63
CA SER A 23 -5.87 18.48 -2.00
C SER A 23 -5.51 17.21 -2.78
N VAL A 24 -4.95 17.37 -3.98
CA VAL A 24 -4.38 16.25 -4.75
C VAL A 24 -3.36 15.44 -3.92
N ALA A 25 -2.64 16.07 -3.00
CA ALA A 25 -1.74 15.36 -2.10
C ALA A 25 -2.49 14.30 -1.27
N SER A 26 -3.72 14.56 -0.85
CA SER A 26 -4.54 13.62 -0.08
C SER A 26 -4.94 12.37 -0.88
N ASP A 27 -5.14 12.53 -2.19
CA ASP A 27 -5.38 11.39 -3.09
C ASP A 27 -4.10 10.55 -3.29
N ILE A 28 -2.94 11.20 -3.34
CA ILE A 28 -1.63 10.54 -3.43
C ILE A 28 -1.37 9.64 -2.22
N TRP A 29 -1.76 10.07 -1.02
CA TRP A 29 -1.71 9.21 0.17
C TRP A 29 -2.57 7.96 0.00
N SER A 30 -3.82 8.16 -0.44
CA SER A 30 -4.79 7.08 -0.64
C SER A 30 -4.26 6.06 -1.66
N LEU A 31 -3.64 6.54 -2.74
CA LEU A 31 -2.96 5.71 -3.74
C LEU A 31 -1.80 4.90 -3.12
N GLY A 32 -0.93 5.56 -2.34
CA GLY A 32 0.19 4.89 -1.67
C GLY A 32 -0.28 3.75 -0.77
N LEU A 33 -1.37 3.96 -0.04
CA LEU A 33 -1.93 2.95 0.86
C LEU A 33 -2.51 1.77 0.08
N SER A 34 -3.23 2.03 -1.01
CA SER A 34 -3.74 0.98 -1.91
C SER A 34 -2.62 0.18 -2.57
N LEU A 35 -1.51 0.84 -2.96
CA LEU A 35 -0.34 0.15 -3.52
C LEU A 35 0.28 -0.82 -2.52
N VAL A 36 0.40 -0.42 -1.25
CA VAL A 36 0.92 -1.30 -0.20
C VAL A 36 -0.03 -2.47 0.04
N GLU A 37 -1.33 -2.21 0.13
CA GLU A 37 -2.32 -3.26 0.32
C GLU A 37 -2.31 -4.28 -0.81
N MET A 38 -2.32 -3.84 -2.07
CA MET A 38 -2.26 -4.73 -3.23
C MET A 38 -0.94 -5.51 -3.29
N ALA A 39 0.17 -4.88 -2.91
CA ALA A 39 1.48 -5.53 -2.91
C ALA A 39 1.61 -6.60 -1.82
N ILE A 40 1.04 -6.36 -0.63
CA ILE A 40 1.09 -7.30 0.49
C ILE A 40 -0.06 -8.33 0.43
N GLY A 41 -1.17 -7.98 -0.23
CA GLY A 41 -2.43 -8.75 -0.22
C GLY A 41 -3.23 -8.59 1.08
N MET A 42 -2.90 -7.59 1.90
CA MET A 42 -3.56 -7.30 3.17
C MET A 42 -3.50 -5.81 3.49
N TYR A 43 -4.57 -5.27 4.08
CA TYR A 43 -4.60 -3.88 4.52
C TYR A 43 -3.46 -3.58 5.51
N PRO A 44 -2.67 -2.51 5.31
CA PRO A 44 -1.35 -2.37 5.96
C PRO A 44 -1.38 -1.70 7.33
N ILE A 45 -2.55 -1.39 7.89
CA ILE A 45 -2.70 -0.76 9.21
C ILE A 45 -3.62 -1.61 10.11
N PRO A 46 -3.12 -2.11 11.25
CA PRO A 46 -1.73 -2.03 11.72
C PRO A 46 -0.77 -2.82 10.81
N PRO A 47 0.54 -2.50 10.83
CA PRO A 47 1.54 -3.22 10.03
C PRO A 47 1.53 -4.72 10.34
N PRO A 48 1.67 -5.58 9.32
CA PRO A 48 1.76 -7.03 9.53
C PRO A 48 3.00 -7.38 10.38
N ASP A 49 2.87 -8.35 11.27
CA ASP A 49 4.03 -8.85 12.01
C ASP A 49 5.01 -9.64 11.11
N PRO A 50 6.29 -9.78 11.51
CA PRO A 50 7.29 -10.49 10.68
C PRO A 50 6.92 -11.94 10.36
N ALA A 51 6.21 -12.63 11.27
CA ALA A 51 5.77 -14.01 11.04
C ALA A 51 4.71 -14.08 9.94
N THR A 52 3.81 -13.11 9.87
CA THR A 52 2.79 -12.97 8.82
C THR A 52 3.46 -12.64 7.49
N LEU A 53 4.39 -11.68 7.47
CA LEU A 53 5.16 -11.36 6.26
C LEU A 53 5.96 -12.57 5.74
N GLN A 54 6.58 -13.34 6.64
CA GLN A 54 7.30 -14.56 6.27
C GLN A 54 6.35 -15.62 5.68
N LYS A 55 5.12 -15.75 6.20
CA LYS A 55 4.10 -16.65 5.64
C LYS A 55 3.63 -16.20 4.26
N ILE A 56 3.49 -14.90 4.03
CA ILE A 56 3.04 -14.33 2.74
C ILE A 56 4.12 -14.48 1.67
N PHE A 57 5.37 -14.11 1.98
CA PHE A 57 6.44 -13.99 0.98
C PHE A 57 7.43 -15.16 0.96
N GLY A 58 7.46 -16.02 1.97
CA GLY A 58 8.37 -17.17 2.06
C GLY A 58 9.87 -16.81 2.26
N GLN A 59 10.26 -15.54 2.11
CA GLN A 59 11.63 -15.05 2.35
C GLN A 59 11.83 -14.59 3.80
N LYS A 60 13.07 -14.75 4.30
CA LYS A 60 13.51 -14.16 5.56
C LYS A 60 13.62 -12.65 5.37
N VAL A 61 12.62 -11.90 5.84
CA VAL A 61 12.63 -10.43 5.80
C VAL A 61 13.79 -9.92 6.67
N GLU A 62 14.85 -9.42 6.06
CA GLU A 62 16.00 -8.86 6.77
C GLU A 62 15.68 -7.44 7.26
N GLY A 63 15.90 -7.16 8.55
CA GLY A 63 15.89 -5.79 9.07
C GLY A 63 14.69 -5.37 9.94
N VAL A 64 13.77 -6.27 10.31
CA VAL A 64 12.79 -5.93 11.36
C VAL A 64 13.46 -6.04 12.73
N SER A 65 14.16 -4.98 13.12
CA SER A 65 14.54 -4.78 14.53
C SER A 65 13.24 -4.56 15.31
N PRO A 66 12.98 -5.30 16.41
CA PRO A 66 11.81 -5.04 17.23
C PRO A 66 12.01 -3.69 17.91
N SER A 67 11.39 -2.64 17.39
CA SER A 67 11.26 -1.38 18.12
C SER A 67 10.53 -1.65 19.44
N PRO A 68 11.10 -1.37 20.63
CA PRO A 68 10.47 -1.67 21.91
C PRO A 68 9.35 -0.67 22.28
N THR A 69 8.75 0.01 21.30
CA THR A 69 7.73 1.04 21.51
C THR A 69 6.45 0.74 20.76
N SER A 70 6.01 -0.52 20.72
CA SER A 70 4.57 -0.78 20.63
C SER A 70 4.04 -0.80 22.06
N ARG A 71 3.70 0.37 22.60
CA ARG A 71 2.74 0.39 23.71
C ARG A 71 1.40 0.02 23.11
N SER A 72 1.16 -1.28 22.99
CA SER A 72 -0.18 -1.81 22.84
C SER A 72 -1.03 -1.22 23.99
N PRO A 73 -2.08 -0.44 23.70
CA PRO A 73 -3.03 -0.06 24.73
C PRO A 73 -3.64 -1.35 25.29
N ARG A 74 -3.53 -1.49 26.60
CA ARG A 74 -3.94 -2.66 27.37
C ARG A 74 -5.38 -3.06 27.04
N SER A 75 -5.57 -4.12 26.25
CA SER A 75 -6.78 -4.94 26.31
C SER A 75 -6.41 -6.42 26.23
N ALA A 76 -6.83 -7.16 27.26
CA ALA A 76 -6.52 -8.56 27.46
C ALA A 76 -7.12 -9.41 26.33
N GLY A 77 -6.27 -10.11 25.61
CA GLY A 77 -6.68 -11.21 24.75
C GLY A 77 -5.48 -12.08 24.41
N LEU A 78 -5.77 -13.26 23.88
CA LEU A 78 -4.81 -14.33 23.68
C LEU A 78 -3.69 -13.93 22.70
N PRO A 79 -2.46 -14.46 22.89
CA PRO A 79 -1.36 -14.27 21.95
C PRO A 79 -1.61 -15.07 20.67
N GLY A 80 -1.49 -14.41 19.51
CA GLY A 80 -1.39 -15.10 18.21
C GLY A 80 -2.55 -14.92 17.23
N GLU A 81 -3.61 -14.18 17.58
CA GLU A 81 -4.67 -13.83 16.63
C GLU A 81 -4.61 -12.35 16.22
N PRO A 82 -4.63 -12.03 14.91
CA PRO A 82 -4.74 -10.65 14.44
C PRO A 82 -6.11 -10.11 14.84
N ARG A 83 -6.14 -9.21 15.82
CA ARG A 83 -7.39 -8.57 16.23
C ARG A 83 -7.75 -7.46 15.25
N PRO A 84 -9.02 -7.39 14.80
CA PRO A 84 -9.48 -6.25 14.02
C PRO A 84 -9.42 -4.99 14.89
N MET A 85 -8.70 -3.98 14.40
CA MET A 85 -8.57 -2.67 15.04
C MET A 85 -9.92 -1.94 14.98
N ALA A 86 -10.32 -1.28 16.07
CA ALA A 86 -11.51 -0.44 16.05
C ALA A 86 -11.29 0.78 15.15
N ILE A 87 -12.37 1.33 14.58
CA ILE A 87 -12.24 2.44 13.62
C ILE A 87 -11.53 3.67 14.21
N PHE A 88 -11.78 4.02 15.47
CA PHE A 88 -11.12 5.16 16.09
C PHE A 88 -9.63 4.91 16.33
N GLU A 89 -9.25 3.68 16.68
CA GLU A 89 -7.84 3.28 16.82
C GLU A 89 -7.14 3.35 15.46
N LEU A 90 -7.82 2.96 14.38
CA LEU A 90 -7.30 3.07 13.02
C LEU A 90 -7.07 4.52 12.60
N LEU A 91 -8.05 5.39 12.85
CA LEU A 91 -7.92 6.81 12.55
C LEU A 91 -6.79 7.45 13.35
N ASP A 92 -6.69 7.12 14.65
CA ASP A 92 -5.62 7.58 15.53
C ASP A 92 -4.25 7.11 15.02
N TYR A 93 -4.14 5.84 14.60
CA TYR A 93 -2.92 5.29 14.00
C TYR A 93 -2.51 6.10 12.76
N ILE A 94 -3.44 6.35 11.83
CA ILE A 94 -3.15 7.12 10.61
C ILE A 94 -2.60 8.52 10.98
N VAL A 95 -3.17 9.17 11.99
CA VAL A 95 -2.80 10.54 12.40
C VAL A 95 -1.52 10.58 13.23
N ASN A 96 -1.25 9.60 14.10
CA ASN A 96 -0.21 9.69 15.13
C ASN A 96 0.96 8.72 14.96
N GLU A 97 0.76 7.56 14.31
CA GLU A 97 1.78 6.53 14.14
C GLU A 97 2.54 6.68 12.80
N PRO A 98 3.73 6.09 12.62
CA PRO A 98 4.45 6.16 11.36
C PRO A 98 3.64 5.50 10.21
N PRO A 99 3.77 6.02 8.98
CA PRO A 99 3.09 5.45 7.82
C PRO A 99 3.54 4.00 7.59
N PRO A 100 2.67 3.16 7.00
CA PRO A 100 3.07 1.81 6.63
C PRO A 100 4.16 1.85 5.56
N ARG A 101 4.98 0.80 5.53
CA ARG A 101 6.08 0.65 4.58
C ARG A 101 6.03 -0.73 3.96
N LEU A 102 6.55 -0.83 2.74
CA LEU A 102 6.76 -2.12 2.10
C LEU A 102 7.88 -2.90 2.83
N PRO A 103 7.77 -4.23 2.97
CA PRO A 103 8.82 -5.07 3.51
C PRO A 103 10.14 -4.93 2.72
N PRO A 104 11.27 -4.66 3.40
CA PRO A 104 12.57 -4.59 2.73
C PRO A 104 12.97 -5.95 2.16
N GLY A 105 13.64 -5.94 1.00
CA GLY A 105 14.17 -7.15 0.36
C GLY A 105 13.17 -7.98 -0.43
N VAL A 106 11.86 -7.69 -0.34
CA VAL A 106 10.80 -8.37 -1.13
C VAL A 106 10.51 -7.62 -2.43
N PHE A 107 10.52 -6.29 -2.37
CA PHE A 107 10.19 -5.40 -3.49
C PHE A 107 11.41 -4.65 -4.01
N SER A 108 11.32 -4.16 -5.25
CA SER A 108 12.40 -3.35 -5.83
C SER A 108 12.57 -2.04 -5.03
N PRO A 109 13.81 -1.54 -4.86
CA PRO A 109 14.06 -0.32 -4.10
C PRO A 109 13.33 0.91 -4.68
N GLU A 110 13.11 0.94 -6.01
CA GLU A 110 12.36 1.99 -6.67
C GLU A 110 10.87 1.93 -6.34
N PHE A 111 10.29 0.74 -6.17
CA PHE A 111 8.90 0.62 -5.75
C PHE A 111 8.72 1.05 -4.29
N VAL A 112 9.66 0.67 -3.42
CA VAL A 112 9.68 1.10 -2.02
C VAL A 112 9.78 2.63 -1.93
N ASP A 113 10.68 3.26 -2.69
CA ASP A 113 10.83 4.72 -2.69
C ASP A 113 9.59 5.45 -3.21
N LEU A 114 8.95 4.93 -4.28
CA LEU A 114 7.70 5.50 -4.80
C LEU A 114 6.61 5.52 -3.72
N VAL A 115 6.40 4.40 -3.02
CA VAL A 115 5.41 4.28 -1.95
C VAL A 115 5.76 5.18 -0.76
N ASP A 116 7.03 5.22 -0.34
CA ASP A 116 7.49 6.07 0.77
C ASP A 116 7.28 7.57 0.48
N ARG A 117 7.37 7.98 -0.79
CA ARG A 117 7.04 9.35 -1.23
C ARG A 117 5.55 9.65 -1.21
N CYS A 118 4.70 8.66 -1.52
CA CYS A 118 3.25 8.79 -1.44
C CYS A 118 2.75 8.88 0.01
N LEU A 119 3.41 8.19 0.94
CA LEU A 119 2.97 8.05 2.34
C LEU A 119 3.65 9.01 3.31
N LYS A 120 4.15 10.15 2.83
CA LYS A 120 4.59 11.24 3.73
C LYS A 120 3.37 11.83 4.45
N LYS A 121 3.45 11.94 5.78
CA LYS A 121 2.33 12.46 6.58
C LYS A 121 2.05 13.94 6.29
N SER A 122 3.11 14.73 6.20
CA SER A 122 3.00 16.13 5.78
C SER A 122 2.66 16.21 4.29
N PRO A 123 1.55 16.85 3.89
CA PRO A 123 1.19 16.97 2.48
C PRO A 123 2.20 17.79 1.68
N ASN A 124 2.96 18.68 2.32
CA ASN A 124 4.00 19.50 1.68
C ASN A 124 5.29 18.73 1.39
N GLU A 125 5.56 17.66 2.14
CA GLU A 125 6.70 16.77 1.92
C GLU A 125 6.35 15.59 1.01
N ARG A 126 5.05 15.34 0.82
CA ARG A 126 4.52 14.30 -0.06
C ARG A 126 4.82 14.67 -1.51
N ALA A 127 5.23 13.69 -2.31
CA ALA A 127 5.49 13.93 -3.72
C ALA A 127 4.22 14.42 -4.42
N ASP A 128 4.39 15.34 -5.37
CA ASP A 128 3.32 15.77 -6.28
C ASP A 128 3.21 14.84 -7.49
N LEU A 129 2.14 15.01 -8.27
CA LEU A 129 1.89 14.17 -9.45
C LEU A 129 3.02 14.26 -10.49
N THR A 130 3.60 15.44 -10.68
CA THR A 130 4.69 15.64 -11.63
C THR A 130 5.94 14.87 -11.21
N THR A 131 6.26 14.85 -9.92
CA THR A 131 7.37 14.08 -9.36
C THR A 131 7.11 12.58 -9.49
N LEU A 132 5.89 12.12 -9.18
CA LEU A 132 5.54 10.70 -9.27
C LEU A 132 5.52 10.18 -10.71
N GLN A 133 4.98 10.95 -11.66
CA GLN A 133 4.94 10.56 -13.07
C GLN A 133 6.34 10.42 -13.68
N ASN A 134 7.31 11.17 -13.17
CA ASN A 134 8.71 11.10 -13.60
C ASN A 134 9.56 10.15 -12.74
N HIS A 135 8.95 9.44 -11.79
CA HIS A 135 9.66 8.51 -10.93
C HIS A 135 10.18 7.29 -11.72
N GLU A 136 11.37 6.80 -11.37
CA GLU A 136 12.04 5.70 -12.08
C GLU A 136 11.16 4.44 -12.18
N TRP A 137 10.43 4.11 -11.12
CA TRP A 137 9.51 2.97 -11.13
C TRP A 137 8.41 3.13 -12.18
N ILE A 138 7.81 4.32 -12.31
CA ILE A 138 6.76 4.60 -13.31
C ILE A 138 7.36 4.59 -14.72
N LYS A 139 8.51 5.23 -14.92
CA LYS A 139 9.21 5.25 -16.21
C LYS A 139 9.66 3.88 -16.68
N ARG A 140 10.03 3.01 -15.74
CA ARG A 140 10.32 1.61 -16.01
C ARG A 140 9.05 0.87 -16.43
N ALA A 141 7.97 0.98 -15.65
CA ALA A 141 6.70 0.32 -15.94
C ALA A 141 6.12 0.75 -17.30
N GLU A 142 6.26 2.02 -17.71
CA GLU A 142 5.84 2.52 -19.03
C GLU A 142 6.56 1.83 -20.20
N ARG A 143 7.77 1.29 -19.99
CA ARG A 143 8.57 0.60 -21.01
C ARG A 143 8.39 -0.92 -20.97
N GLU A 144 7.84 -1.46 -19.88
CA GLU A 144 7.64 -2.89 -19.72
C GLU A 144 6.36 -3.32 -20.46
N ASN A 145 6.47 -4.35 -21.30
CA ASN A 145 5.32 -4.92 -21.99
C ASN A 145 4.70 -6.03 -21.14
N VAL A 146 3.79 -5.65 -20.25
CA VAL A 146 3.07 -6.59 -19.36
C VAL A 146 1.67 -6.85 -19.94
N ASP A 147 1.34 -8.13 -20.15
CA ASP A 147 -0.01 -8.54 -20.56
C ASP A 147 -0.99 -8.52 -19.38
N ILE A 148 -1.47 -7.32 -19.04
CA ILE A 148 -2.46 -7.12 -17.97
C ILE A 148 -3.78 -7.85 -18.28
N ALA A 149 -4.20 -7.88 -19.54
CA ALA A 149 -5.45 -8.51 -19.94
C ALA A 149 -5.40 -10.03 -19.74
N GLY A 150 -4.33 -10.68 -20.21
CA GLY A 150 -4.10 -12.11 -19.97
C GLY A 150 -3.94 -12.43 -18.50
N TRP A 151 -3.24 -11.58 -17.73
CA TRP A 151 -3.12 -11.76 -16.29
C TRP A 151 -4.47 -11.69 -15.57
N VAL A 152 -5.33 -10.72 -15.90
CA VAL A 152 -6.69 -10.62 -15.33
C VAL A 152 -7.53 -11.83 -15.70
N CYS A 153 -7.52 -12.24 -16.97
CA CYS A 153 -8.28 -13.41 -17.44
C CYS A 153 -7.87 -14.68 -16.68
N LYS A 154 -6.56 -14.90 -16.51
CA LYS A 154 -6.02 -16.03 -15.76
C LYS A 154 -6.38 -15.97 -14.28
N THR A 155 -6.32 -14.79 -13.67
CA THR A 155 -6.57 -14.61 -12.23
C THR A 155 -8.05 -14.76 -11.88
N MET A 156 -8.94 -14.30 -12.77
CA MET A 156 -10.39 -14.31 -12.57
C MET A 156 -11.09 -15.53 -13.21
N ASP A 157 -10.34 -16.44 -13.85
CA ASP A 157 -10.85 -17.58 -14.62
C ASP A 157 -11.87 -17.17 -15.71
N ILE A 158 -11.54 -16.10 -16.44
CA ILE A 158 -12.36 -15.54 -17.52
C ILE A 158 -11.75 -15.91 -18.87
N THR A 159 -12.58 -16.36 -19.82
CA THR A 159 -12.15 -16.57 -21.21
C THR A 159 -11.99 -15.23 -21.95
N PRO A 160 -10.85 -14.94 -22.58
CA PRO A 160 -10.64 -13.66 -23.26
C PRO A 160 -11.63 -13.50 -24.41
N SER A 161 -12.45 -12.44 -24.37
CA SER A 161 -13.50 -12.18 -25.35
C SER A 161 -12.99 -11.49 -26.63
N THR A 162 -11.69 -11.20 -26.74
CA THR A 162 -11.10 -10.48 -27.88
C THR A 162 -9.74 -11.12 -28.23
N PRO A 163 -9.40 -11.29 -29.53
CA PRO A 163 -8.11 -11.85 -29.93
C PRO A 163 -6.96 -10.97 -29.42
N THR A 164 -6.15 -11.49 -28.50
CA THR A 164 -4.89 -10.88 -28.09
C THR A 164 -3.96 -10.82 -29.31
N LYS A 165 -3.24 -9.70 -29.51
CA LYS A 165 -2.26 -9.57 -30.59
C LYS A 165 -1.33 -10.80 -30.60
N PRO A 166 -1.10 -11.44 -31.75
CA PRO A 166 -0.17 -12.56 -31.80
C PRO A 166 1.22 -12.06 -31.39
N SER A 167 1.81 -12.72 -30.40
CA SER A 167 3.23 -12.63 -30.09
C SER A 167 4.00 -12.83 -31.39
N ALA A 168 4.77 -11.83 -31.80
CA ALA A 168 5.69 -11.97 -32.92
C ALA A 168 6.88 -12.83 -32.50
N GLU A 169 6.67 -14.14 -32.35
CA GLU A 169 7.73 -15.14 -32.38
C GLU A 169 7.87 -15.61 -33.83
N GLY A 170 8.66 -14.87 -34.60
CA GLY A 170 9.18 -15.29 -35.90
C GLY A 170 10.66 -15.58 -35.76
N ASN A 171 10.98 -16.82 -35.36
CA ASN A 171 12.35 -17.35 -35.34
C ASN A 171 12.87 -17.48 -36.78
N SER A 172 14.18 -17.24 -36.94
CA SER A 172 14.94 -17.32 -38.20
C SER A 172 14.91 -18.69 -38.86
#